data_AF-A0A916QU23-F1
#
_entry.id   AF-A0A916QU23-F1
#
_cell.length_a   1.000
_cell.length_b   1.000
_cell.length_c   1.000
_cell.angle_alpha   90.00
_cell.angle_beta   90.00
_cell.angle_gamma   90.00
#
_symmetry.space_group_name_H-M   'P 1'
#
loop_
_entity.id
_entity.type
_entity.pdbx_description
1 polymer ?
#
loop_
_entity_poly.entity_id
_entity_poly.type
_entity_poly.pdbx_seq_one_letter_code
_entity_poly.pdbx_strand_id
1 'polypeptide(L)' 'MPLEWTEKLNHFASMGSDDEIFQLLKQVPQENTALITALTDLVENFRFDIIIDLTKHIESSK' A
#
# COMPACT_ATOMS: atom_id res chain seq x y z
N MET A 1 -0.21 -1.79 -10.17
CA MET A 1 -0.57 -0.46 -9.64
C MET A 1 0.26 0.59 -10.36
N PRO A 2 -0.18 1.86 -10.42
CA PRO A 2 0.69 2.98 -10.77
C PRO A 2 1.93 2.99 -9.86
N LEU A 3 3.07 3.37 -10.41
CA LEU A 3 4.33 3.42 -9.66
C LEU A 3 4.22 4.37 -8.46
N GLU A 4 3.60 5.55 -8.65
CA GLU A 4 3.41 6.55 -7.59
C GLU A 4 2.65 6.03 -6.36
N TRP A 5 1.65 5.17 -6.53
CA TRP A 5 0.92 4.61 -5.38
C TRP A 5 1.74 3.57 -4.65
N THR A 6 2.53 2.80 -5.38
CA THR A 6 3.40 1.77 -4.82
C THR A 6 4.50 2.40 -3.97
N GLU A 7 5.12 3.47 -4.46
CA GLU A 7 6.14 4.23 -3.73
C GLU A 7 5.56 4.89 -2.46
N LYS A 8 4.40 5.55 -2.57
CA LYS A 8 3.71 6.15 -1.41
C LYS A 8 3.32 5.09 -0.38
N LEU A 9 2.78 3.97 -0.83
CA LEU A 9 2.39 2.86 0.03
C LEU A 9 3.59 2.24 0.74
N ASN A 10 4.72 2.03 0.04
CA ASN A 10 5.97 1.57 0.63
C ASN A 10 6.48 2.55 1.69
N HIS A 11 6.46 3.84 1.37
CA HIS A 11 6.92 4.90 2.25
C HIS A 11 6.08 4.95 3.53
N PHE A 12 4.76 5.00 3.42
CA PHE A 12 3.87 5.05 4.59
C PHE A 12 3.94 3.77 5.44
N ALA A 13 4.03 2.60 4.81
CA ALA A 13 4.22 1.35 5.53
C ALA A 13 5.59 1.29 6.25
N SER A 14 6.65 1.82 5.63
CA SER A 14 7.97 1.92 6.25
C SER A 14 8.01 2.91 7.43
N MET A 15 7.15 3.94 7.40
CA MET A 15 6.96 4.87 8.53
C MET A 15 5.98 4.33 9.58
N GLY A 16 5.27 3.23 9.31
CA GLY A 16 4.22 2.70 10.19
C GLY A 16 3.00 3.63 10.29
N SER A 17 2.74 4.44 9.27
CA SER A 17 1.63 5.40 9.23
C SER A 17 0.41 4.78 8.57
N ASP A 18 -0.44 4.13 9.36
CA ASP A 18 -1.73 3.58 8.96
C ASP A 18 -2.72 4.63 8.44
N ASP A 19 -2.81 5.78 9.11
CA ASP A 19 -3.66 6.91 8.68
C ASP A 19 -3.36 7.33 7.23
N GLU A 20 -2.08 7.52 6.90
CA GLU A 20 -1.64 7.90 5.55
C GLU A 20 -1.97 6.82 4.51
N ILE A 21 -1.83 5.54 4.88
CA ILE A 21 -2.22 4.43 4.01
C ILE A 21 -3.74 4.46 3.76
N PHE A 22 -4.56 4.66 4.78
CA PHE A 22 -6.01 4.77 4.59
C PHE A 22 -6.41 5.97 3.72
N GLN A 23 -5.73 7.11 3.86
CA GLN A 23 -5.94 8.27 2.98
C GLN A 23 -5.55 7.98 1.54
N LEU A 24 -4.46 7.23 1.33
CA LEU A 24 -4.04 6.79 0.00
C LEU A 24 -5.09 5.84 -0.62
N LEU A 25 -5.59 4.88 0.15
CA LEU A 25 -6.60 3.91 -0.28
C LEU A 25 -7.92 4.59 -0.70
N LYS A 26 -8.31 5.69 -0.06
CA LYS A 26 -9.48 6.50 -0.45
C LYS A 26 -9.34 7.19 -1.81
N GLN A 27 -8.11 7.43 -2.26
CA GLN A 27 -7.82 8.03 -3.57
C GLN A 27 -7.75 6.99 -4.69
N VAL A 28 -7.68 5.70 -4.35
CA VAL A 28 -7.65 4.61 -5.33
C VAL A 28 -9.05 4.45 -5.95
N PRO A 29 -9.16 4.32 -7.29
CA PRO A 29 -10.42 4.05 -7.96
C PRO A 29 -11.08 2.78 -7.42
N GLN A 30 -12.40 2.81 -7.21
CA GLN A 30 -13.19 1.66 -6.73
C GLN A 30 -13.09 0.42 -7.63
N GLU A 31 -12.60 0.55 -8.87
CA GLU A 31 -12.31 -0.59 -9.75
C GLU A 31 -11.33 -1.60 -9.11
N ASN A 32 -10.50 -1.16 -8.16
CA ASN A 32 -9.58 -2.00 -7.42
C ASN A 32 -10.10 -2.34 -5.99
N THR A 33 -11.41 -2.53 -5.82
CA THR A 33 -12.01 -2.81 -4.50
C THR A 33 -11.32 -4.00 -3.79
N ALA A 34 -11.04 -5.09 -4.50
CA ALA A 34 -10.38 -6.27 -3.92
C ALA A 34 -8.98 -5.94 -3.36
N LEU A 35 -8.23 -5.08 -4.05
CA LEU A 35 -6.92 -4.63 -3.60
C LEU A 35 -7.03 -3.71 -2.38
N ILE A 36 -7.98 -2.77 -2.40
CA ILE A 36 -8.23 -1.86 -1.28
C ILE A 36 -8.59 -2.67 -0.04
N THR A 37 -9.50 -3.64 -0.15
CA THR A 37 -9.89 -4.52 0.96
C THR A 37 -8.71 -5.32 1.50
N ALA A 38 -7.88 -5.90 0.62
CA ALA A 38 -6.70 -6.64 1.05
C ALA A 38 -5.68 -5.74 1.77
N LEU A 39 -5.44 -4.53 1.26
CA LEU A 39 -4.53 -3.57 1.88
C LEU A 39 -5.06 -3.06 3.22
N THR A 40 -6.36 -2.77 3.31
CA THR A 40 -7.03 -2.40 4.57
C THR A 40 -6.83 -3.49 5.62
N ASP A 41 -7.10 -4.75 5.27
CA ASP A 41 -6.92 -5.88 6.20
C ASP A 41 -5.47 -6.01 6.66
N LEU A 42 -4.49 -5.83 5.76
CA LEU A 42 -3.08 -5.83 6.14
C LEU A 42 -2.73 -4.69 7.11
N VAL A 43 -3.23 -3.48 6.88
CA VAL A 43 -3.00 -2.33 7.76
C VAL A 43 -3.65 -2.54 9.13
N GLU A 44 -4.90 -3.02 9.18
CA GLU A 44 -5.61 -3.31 10.43
C GLU A 44 -4.95 -4.42 11.24
N ASN A 45 -4.29 -5.37 10.57
CA ASN A 45 -3.50 -6.42 11.21
C ASN A 45 -2.04 -6.01 11.49
N PHE A 46 -1.69 -4.73 11.32
CA PHE A 46 -0.32 -4.20 11.48
C PHE A 46 0.72 -4.91 10.61
N ARG A 47 0.30 -5.49 9.47
CA ARG A 47 1.12 -6.24 8.52
C ARG A 47 1.83 -5.34 7.51
N PHE A 48 2.50 -4.30 8.02
CA PHE A 48 3.30 -3.41 7.19
C PHE A 48 4.48 -4.14 6.53
N ASP A 49 4.97 -5.22 7.15
CA ASP A 49 5.99 -6.10 6.59
C ASP A 49 5.61 -6.63 5.19
N ILE A 50 4.39 -7.12 5.04
CA ILE A 50 3.87 -7.62 3.76
C ILE A 50 3.76 -6.48 2.76
N ILE A 51 3.24 -5.33 3.19
CA ILE A 51 3.03 -4.17 2.32
C ILE A 51 4.37 -3.69 1.74
N ILE A 52 5.41 -3.61 2.57
CA ILE A 52 6.77 -3.22 2.14
C ILE A 52 7.34 -4.26 1.17
N ASP A 53 7.17 -5.55 1.44
CA ASP A 53 7.66 -6.62 0.57
C ASP A 53 6.98 -6.61 -0.82
N LEU A 54 5.65 -6.45 -0.83
CA LEU A 54 4.85 -6.35 -2.06
C LEU A 54 5.24 -5.15 -2.91
N THR A 55 5.60 -4.04 -2.27
CA THR A 55 5.94 -2.79 -2.95
C THR A 55 7.42 -2.72 -3.37
N LYS A 56 8.34 -3.42 -2.66
CA LYS A 56 9.77 -3.52 -3.01
C LYS A 56 10.03 -4.19 -4.36
N HIS A 57 9.21 -5.16 -4.76
CA HIS A 57 9.42 -5.92 -6.01
C HIS A 57 9.23 -5.07 -7.27
N ILE A 58 8.64 -3.88 -7.15
CA ILE A 58 8.33 -3.02 -8.29
C ILE A 58 9.52 -2.12 -8.67
N GLU A 59 10.49 -1.90 -7.76
CA GLU A 59 11.70 -1.09 -8.02
C GLU A 59 12.81 -1.84 -8.78
N SER A 60 12.76 -3.18 -8.88
CA SER A 60 13.86 -3.99 -9.44
C SER A 60 13.89 -4.11 -10.97
N SER A 61 13.01 -3.41 -11.70
CA SER A 61 13.06 -3.36 -13.16
C SER A 61 13.55 -2.00 -13.63
N LYS A 62 14.83 -1.71 -13.38
CA LYS A 62 15.56 -0.60 -14.02
C LYS A 62 16.63 -1.16 -14.96
#